data_AF-A0A9K3P9N5-F1
#
_entry.id   AF-A0A9K3P9N5-F1
#
_cell.length_a   1.000
_cell.length_b   1.000
_cell.length_c   1.000
_cell.angle_alpha   90.00
_cell.angle_beta   90.00
_cell.angle_gamma   90.00
#
_symmetry.space_group_name_H-M   'P 1'
#
loop_
_entity.id
_entity.type
_entity.pdbx_description
1 polymer ?
#
loop_
_entity_poly.entity_id
_entity_poly.type
_entity_poly.pdbx_seq_one_letter_code
_entity_poly.pdbx_strand_id
1 'polypeptide(L)'
;MEGNAGATNESGQLPGVSTRRDSHGMAVTGNYIHVVDRIQNVIETFHVHTYERSTYDVVSISGTAGRTGAASKCYQRSILDDINLILNDPAPDLLETTPDDKYLMVAFRGPVPVSVAHGGQGSCPGVGIVELMDGGKSGKLLDVIRTTNTVDTSVPVSIPGGVAYSGKERSDVHGAIVIAK
;
A
#
# COMPACT_ATOMS: atom_id res chain seq x y z
N MET A 1 2.89 6.40 32.14
CA MET A 1 2.18 5.38 32.93
C MET A 1 1.66 4.33 31.96
N GLU A 2 1.85 3.08 32.38
CA GLU A 2 1.22 1.85 31.86
C GLU A 2 1.57 1.44 30.43
N GLY A 3 2.60 0.58 30.37
CA GLY A 3 2.79 -0.33 29.27
C GLY A 3 1.59 -1.26 29.15
N ASN A 4 1.06 -1.34 27.93
CA ASN A 4 0.06 -2.34 27.59
C ASN A 4 0.77 -3.59 27.07
N ALA A 5 1.26 -4.42 27.99
CA ALA A 5 1.63 -5.79 27.71
C ALA A 5 0.32 -6.61 27.61
N GLY A 6 -0.25 -6.69 26.41
CA GLY A 6 -1.50 -7.44 26.22
C GLY A 6 -2.08 -7.51 24.81
N ALA A 7 -1.54 -6.80 23.81
CA ALA A 7 -1.97 -6.93 22.42
C ALA A 7 -0.88 -7.60 21.58
N THR A 8 -0.79 -8.93 21.63
CA THR A 8 -0.04 -9.65 20.59
C THR A 8 -0.90 -9.69 19.33
N ASN A 9 -0.51 -8.92 18.33
CA ASN A 9 -1.11 -9.08 17.01
C ASN A 9 -0.41 -10.25 16.30
N GLU A 10 -0.99 -11.44 16.44
CA GLU A 10 -0.55 -12.66 15.75
C GLU A 10 -1.12 -12.79 14.33
N SER A 11 -2.13 -11.99 13.97
CA SER A 11 -2.72 -11.97 12.62
C SER A 11 -1.74 -11.47 11.54
N GLY A 12 -0.64 -10.84 11.95
CA GLY A 12 0.43 -10.48 11.05
C GLY A 12 0.07 -9.28 10.17
N GLN A 13 -0.12 -9.45 8.86
CA GLN A 13 -0.47 -8.36 7.93
C GLN A 13 -1.82 -8.59 7.25
N LEU A 14 -2.55 -9.65 7.63
CA LEU A 14 -3.84 -9.99 7.03
C LEU A 14 -4.77 -8.76 7.05
N PRO A 15 -5.15 -8.22 5.88
CA PRO A 15 -5.92 -6.99 5.82
C PRO A 15 -7.27 -7.11 6.50
N GLY A 16 -7.67 -6.08 7.24
CA GLY A 16 -8.93 -6.05 8.00
C GLY A 16 -8.92 -6.91 9.27
N VAL A 17 -7.85 -7.69 9.51
CA VAL A 17 -7.65 -8.46 10.74
C VAL A 17 -6.51 -7.85 11.56
N SER A 18 -5.43 -7.47 10.88
CA SER A 18 -4.26 -6.89 11.54
C SER A 18 -4.46 -5.44 11.95
N THR A 19 -4.03 -5.13 13.17
CA THR A 19 -3.76 -3.80 13.71
C THR A 19 -2.30 -3.35 13.57
N ARG A 20 -1.40 -4.17 13.00
CA ARG A 20 0.02 -3.80 12.83
C ARG A 20 0.11 -2.64 11.86
N ARG A 21 0.99 -1.71 12.17
CA ARG A 21 1.28 -0.52 11.37
C ARG A 21 2.71 -0.65 10.87
N ASP A 22 2.95 -0.34 9.61
CA ASP A 22 4.30 -0.33 9.06
C ASP A 22 4.45 0.85 8.10
N SER A 23 4.81 1.99 8.69
CA SER A 23 5.05 3.23 7.97
C SER A 23 6.35 3.15 7.19
N HIS A 24 6.33 3.51 5.90
CA HIS A 24 7.47 3.25 5.03
C HIS A 24 7.89 4.46 4.19
N GLY A 25 7.18 4.75 3.11
CA GLY A 25 7.41 5.90 2.25
C GLY A 25 6.75 7.18 2.77
N MET A 26 7.33 8.31 2.40
CA MET A 26 6.73 9.62 2.65
C MET A 26 6.89 10.57 1.47
N ALA A 27 5.91 11.47 1.31
CA ALA A 27 5.95 12.58 0.36
C ALA A 27 5.25 13.81 0.96
N VAL A 28 5.37 14.95 0.31
CA VAL A 28 4.73 16.21 0.73
C VAL A 28 3.89 16.76 -0.42
N THR A 29 2.70 17.25 -0.09
CA THR A 29 1.84 18.01 -1.01
C THR A 29 1.25 19.20 -0.26
N GLY A 30 1.47 20.42 -0.74
CA GLY A 30 1.02 21.63 -0.05
C GLY A 30 1.44 21.65 1.43
N ASN A 31 0.44 21.63 2.33
CA ASN A 31 0.65 21.64 3.79
C ASN A 31 0.58 20.24 4.43
N TYR A 32 0.62 19.17 3.66
CA TYR A 32 0.42 17.81 4.16
C TYR A 32 1.65 16.94 3.93
N ILE A 33 2.11 16.27 4.99
CA ILE A 33 3.02 15.13 4.88
C ILE A 33 2.17 13.88 4.71
N HIS A 34 2.44 13.10 3.67
CA HIS A 34 1.84 11.80 3.41
C HIS A 34 2.80 10.72 3.87
N VAL A 35 2.33 9.76 4.66
CA VAL A 35 3.11 8.60 5.08
C VAL A 35 2.30 7.36 4.77
N VAL A 36 2.82 6.48 3.91
CA VAL A 36 2.13 5.22 3.62
C VAL A 36 2.23 4.28 4.80
N ASP A 37 1.19 3.49 5.01
CA ASP A 37 1.21 2.31 5.88
C ASP A 37 0.92 1.07 5.03
N ARG A 38 1.97 0.29 4.79
CA ARG A 38 1.89 -0.82 3.84
C ARG A 38 1.05 -1.98 4.35
N ILE A 39 0.95 -2.17 5.66
CA ILE A 39 0.14 -3.25 6.24
C ILE A 39 -1.34 -2.85 6.25
N GLN A 40 -1.63 -1.59 6.59
CA GLN A 40 -3.01 -1.12 6.69
C GLN A 40 -3.60 -0.70 5.33
N ASN A 41 -2.80 -0.53 4.28
CA ASN A 41 -3.20 0.01 2.99
C ASN A 41 -3.84 1.39 3.07
N VAL A 42 -3.30 2.22 3.96
CA VAL A 42 -3.71 3.61 4.12
C VAL A 42 -2.52 4.53 3.90
N ILE A 43 -2.82 5.79 3.62
CA ILE A 43 -1.89 6.90 3.67
C ILE A 43 -2.33 7.80 4.81
N GLU A 44 -1.45 7.96 5.80
CA GLU A 44 -1.63 8.93 6.86
C GLU A 44 -1.21 10.31 6.36
N THR A 45 -1.99 11.32 6.72
CA THR A 45 -1.70 12.70 6.39
C THR A 45 -1.53 13.50 7.66
N PHE A 46 -0.47 14.30 7.72
CA PHE A 46 -0.19 15.21 8.83
C PHE A 46 -0.14 16.64 8.29
N HIS A 47 -1.00 17.50 8.80
CA HIS A 47 -0.95 18.93 8.44
C HIS A 47 0.23 19.59 9.16
N VAL A 48 1.16 20.20 8.41
CA VAL A 48 2.45 20.67 8.93
C VAL A 48 2.36 21.82 9.95
N HIS A 49 1.29 22.63 9.88
CA HIS A 49 1.08 23.75 10.81
C HIS A 49 0.17 23.45 12.01
N THR A 50 -0.90 22.66 11.82
CA THR A 50 -1.88 22.37 12.87
C THR A 50 -1.60 21.05 13.58
N TYR A 51 -0.72 20.22 13.02
CA TYR A 51 -0.43 18.85 13.48
C TYR A 51 -1.67 17.93 13.47
N GLU A 52 -2.72 18.30 12.76
CA GLU A 52 -3.90 17.45 12.56
C GLU A 52 -3.49 16.22 11.76
N ARG A 53 -3.90 15.03 12.24
CA ARG A 53 -3.73 13.76 11.56
C ARG A 53 -5.05 13.29 10.96
N SER A 54 -5.03 12.92 9.69
CA SER A 54 -6.10 12.18 9.02
C SER A 54 -5.54 10.99 8.25
N THR A 55 -6.41 10.14 7.70
CA THR A 55 -6.03 8.99 6.87
C THR A 55 -6.97 8.87 5.70
N TYR A 56 -6.46 8.40 4.58
CA TYR A 56 -7.27 7.91 3.45
C TYR A 56 -6.69 6.57 2.98
N ASP A 57 -7.51 5.76 2.33
CA ASP A 57 -7.16 4.41 1.93
C ASP A 57 -6.93 4.28 0.42
N VAL A 58 -6.20 3.24 0.03
CA VAL A 58 -5.97 2.88 -1.39
C VAL A 58 -6.72 1.60 -1.77
N VAL A 59 -7.73 1.19 -0.98
CA VAL A 59 -8.50 -0.05 -1.15
C VAL A 59 -9.96 0.21 -1.53
N SER A 60 -10.47 1.42 -1.38
CA SER A 60 -11.83 1.82 -1.74
C SER A 60 -11.81 2.87 -2.84
N ILE A 61 -12.87 2.90 -3.65
CA ILE A 61 -13.03 3.92 -4.69
C ILE A 61 -13.19 5.34 -4.12
N SER A 62 -13.65 5.47 -2.87
CA SER A 62 -13.79 6.77 -2.20
C SER A 62 -12.52 7.23 -1.50
N GLY A 63 -11.58 6.31 -1.27
CA GLY A 63 -10.40 6.53 -0.44
C GLY A 63 -10.69 6.69 1.06
N THR A 64 -11.89 6.37 1.52
CA THR A 64 -12.27 6.54 2.94
C THR A 64 -13.12 5.42 3.51
N ALA A 65 -13.67 4.56 2.66
CA ALA A 65 -14.58 3.50 3.09
C ALA A 65 -13.84 2.21 3.50
N GLY A 66 -12.52 2.16 3.33
CA GLY A 66 -11.74 0.95 3.56
C GLY A 66 -12.30 -0.24 2.81
N ARG A 67 -12.21 -1.43 3.41
CA ARG A 67 -12.67 -2.68 2.78
C ARG A 67 -14.18 -2.91 2.84
N THR A 68 -14.97 -2.00 3.43
CA THR A 68 -16.44 -2.11 3.46
C THR A 68 -17.12 -1.40 2.29
N GLY A 69 -16.41 -0.47 1.63
CA GLY A 69 -16.89 0.23 0.43
C GLY A 69 -16.65 -0.52 -0.88
N ALA A 70 -17.04 0.12 -1.98
CA ALA A 70 -16.73 -0.37 -3.32
C ALA A 70 -15.20 -0.42 -3.52
N ALA A 71 -14.71 -1.57 -3.98
CA ALA A 71 -13.28 -1.85 -4.09
C ALA A 71 -12.57 -0.90 -5.08
N SER A 72 -11.33 -0.56 -4.75
CA SER A 72 -10.46 0.25 -5.60
C SER A 72 -10.05 -0.50 -6.87
N LYS A 73 -9.28 0.20 -7.70
CA LYS A 73 -8.71 -0.33 -8.94
C LYS A 73 -7.67 -1.43 -8.71
N CYS A 74 -7.07 -1.51 -7.52
CA CYS A 74 -6.20 -2.63 -7.18
C CYS A 74 -6.95 -3.98 -7.26
N TYR A 75 -8.24 -4.04 -6.92
CA TYR A 75 -9.04 -5.27 -7.07
C TYR A 75 -9.05 -5.77 -8.52
N GLN A 76 -9.34 -4.87 -9.48
CA GLN A 76 -9.37 -5.19 -10.92
C GLN A 76 -7.99 -5.54 -11.47
N ARG A 77 -6.94 -5.05 -10.80
CA ARG A 77 -5.54 -5.24 -11.18
C ARG A 77 -4.89 -6.36 -10.37
N SER A 78 -5.62 -7.04 -9.48
CA SER A 78 -5.06 -8.06 -8.61
C SER A 78 -4.61 -9.29 -9.42
N ILE A 79 -3.57 -9.94 -8.95
CA ILE A 79 -3.10 -11.23 -9.44
C ILE A 79 -4.14 -12.29 -9.06
N LEU A 80 -4.41 -13.23 -9.97
CA LEU A 80 -5.47 -14.24 -9.83
C LEU A 80 -4.95 -15.69 -9.90
N ASP A 81 -3.64 -15.89 -9.94
CA ASP A 81 -3.02 -17.22 -10.10
C ASP A 81 -2.76 -17.94 -8.76
N ASP A 82 -3.26 -17.38 -7.66
CA ASP A 82 -3.34 -18.03 -6.34
C ASP A 82 -4.67 -17.68 -5.69
N ILE A 83 -5.43 -18.73 -5.31
CA ILE A 83 -6.74 -18.59 -4.68
C ILE A 83 -6.68 -18.05 -3.24
N ASN A 84 -5.54 -18.21 -2.57
CA ASN A 84 -5.36 -17.77 -1.19
C ASN A 84 -4.88 -16.32 -1.09
N LEU A 85 -4.41 -15.73 -2.21
CA LEU A 85 -3.96 -14.34 -2.22
C LEU A 85 -5.15 -13.41 -1.96
N ILE A 86 -5.00 -12.54 -0.96
CA ILE A 86 -6.02 -11.55 -0.63
C ILE A 86 -6.01 -10.47 -1.71
N LEU A 87 -7.11 -10.36 -2.43
CA LEU A 87 -7.27 -9.36 -3.49
C LEU A 87 -7.48 -7.96 -2.93
N ASN A 88 -7.27 -6.94 -3.78
CA ASN A 88 -7.40 -5.53 -3.42
C ASN A 88 -6.54 -5.17 -2.20
N ASP A 89 -5.33 -5.69 -2.19
CA ASP A 89 -4.30 -5.46 -1.19
C ASP A 89 -3.11 -4.78 -1.88
N PRO A 90 -3.05 -3.44 -1.97
CA PRO A 90 -1.99 -2.74 -2.68
C PRO A 90 -0.60 -2.85 -2.04
N ALA A 91 -0.54 -2.92 -0.71
CA ALA A 91 0.66 -2.78 0.09
C ALA A 91 1.52 -1.58 -0.36
N PRO A 92 1.10 -0.33 -0.11
CA PRO A 92 1.80 0.87 -0.56
C PRO A 92 3.18 1.01 0.10
N ASP A 93 4.21 1.25 -0.70
CA ASP A 93 5.60 1.41 -0.28
C ASP A 93 6.09 2.85 -0.54
N LEU A 94 7.18 3.09 -1.27
CA LEU A 94 7.64 4.46 -1.51
C LEU A 94 6.74 5.21 -2.50
N LEU A 95 6.71 6.53 -2.38
CA LEU A 95 5.85 7.40 -3.18
C LEU A 95 6.53 8.73 -3.50
N GLU A 96 6.07 9.36 -4.58
CA GLU A 96 6.48 10.70 -4.97
C GLU A 96 5.28 11.51 -5.49
N THR A 97 5.25 12.80 -5.15
CA THR A 97 4.21 13.75 -5.59
C THR A 97 4.47 14.23 -7.00
N THR A 98 3.42 14.39 -7.81
CA THR A 98 3.56 15.01 -9.13
C THR A 98 3.83 16.52 -9.02
N PRO A 99 4.54 17.14 -9.98
CA PRO A 99 4.85 18.58 -9.94
C PRO A 99 3.65 19.53 -9.86
N ASP A 100 2.46 19.06 -10.21
CA ASP A 100 1.22 19.83 -10.16
C ASP A 100 0.39 19.58 -8.90
N ASP A 101 0.93 18.82 -7.93
CA ASP A 101 0.30 18.48 -6.65
C ASP A 101 -1.05 17.75 -6.77
N LYS A 102 -1.36 17.19 -7.94
CA LYS A 102 -2.64 16.49 -8.16
C LYS A 102 -2.60 14.99 -7.91
N TYR A 103 -1.42 14.39 -7.94
CA TYR A 103 -1.28 12.94 -7.81
C TYR A 103 -0.09 12.55 -6.94
N LEU A 104 -0.21 11.39 -6.30
CA LEU A 104 0.92 10.62 -5.80
C LEU A 104 1.12 9.42 -6.72
N MET A 105 2.37 9.20 -7.12
CA MET A 105 2.79 7.94 -7.73
C MET A 105 3.34 7.05 -6.62
N VAL A 106 2.68 5.92 -6.37
CA VAL A 106 2.96 5.05 -5.22
C VAL A 106 3.41 3.68 -5.72
N ALA A 107 4.52 3.17 -5.20
CA ALA A 107 4.93 1.80 -5.44
C ALA A 107 4.03 0.83 -4.67
N PHE A 108 3.47 -0.15 -5.36
CA PHE A 108 2.68 -1.23 -4.79
C PHE A 108 3.47 -2.54 -4.85
N ARG A 109 3.50 -3.23 -3.72
CA ARG A 109 4.32 -4.43 -3.52
C ARG A 109 3.73 -5.68 -4.16
N GLY A 110 4.57 -6.71 -4.19
CA GLY A 110 4.30 -8.01 -4.79
C GLY A 110 3.65 -9.06 -3.90
N PRO A 111 3.21 -10.18 -4.48
CA PRO A 111 2.69 -11.32 -3.73
C PRO A 111 3.82 -12.07 -2.99
N VAL A 112 5.07 -11.87 -3.42
CA VAL A 112 6.29 -12.42 -2.80
C VAL A 112 7.35 -11.31 -2.72
N PRO A 113 7.26 -10.44 -1.70
CA PRO A 113 8.36 -9.60 -1.25
C PRO A 113 9.73 -10.28 -1.32
N VAL A 114 10.67 -9.80 -2.17
CA VAL A 114 11.96 -10.49 -2.42
C VAL A 114 13.09 -10.05 -1.47
N SER A 115 12.82 -9.11 -0.56
CA SER A 115 13.77 -8.74 0.50
C SER A 115 13.67 -9.67 1.72
N VAL A 116 14.56 -9.49 2.71
CA VAL A 116 14.42 -10.15 4.03
C VAL A 116 12.98 -10.07 4.53
N ALA A 117 12.52 -11.04 5.32
CA ALA A 117 11.12 -11.20 5.70
C ALA A 117 10.48 -9.89 6.23
N HIS A 118 9.84 -9.13 5.34
CA HIS A 118 9.16 -7.87 5.61
C HIS A 118 7.66 -8.05 5.39
N GLY A 119 6.87 -7.31 6.16
CA GLY A 119 5.44 -7.18 5.90
C GLY A 119 5.14 -6.42 4.59
N GLY A 120 3.89 -6.38 4.18
CA GLY A 120 3.41 -5.79 2.93
C GLY A 120 3.41 -6.75 1.74
N GLN A 121 2.73 -7.91 1.84
CA GLN A 121 2.34 -8.68 0.65
C GLN A 121 1.27 -7.88 -0.11
N GLY A 122 1.53 -7.62 -1.39
CA GLY A 122 0.60 -6.96 -2.28
C GLY A 122 0.01 -7.92 -3.32
N SER A 123 -1.15 -7.57 -3.83
CA SER A 123 -1.90 -8.32 -4.84
C SER A 123 -1.88 -7.66 -6.21
N CYS A 124 -1.51 -6.37 -6.30
CA CYS A 124 -1.49 -5.62 -7.55
C CYS A 124 -0.15 -4.88 -7.76
N PRO A 125 1.00 -5.57 -7.85
CA PRO A 125 2.31 -4.91 -7.91
C PRO A 125 2.47 -3.94 -9.08
N GLY A 126 3.04 -2.77 -8.85
CA GLY A 126 3.14 -1.74 -9.88
C GLY A 126 3.26 -0.33 -9.34
N VAL A 127 2.92 0.63 -10.21
CA VAL A 127 2.80 2.04 -9.83
C VAL A 127 1.32 2.38 -9.70
N GLY A 128 0.86 2.62 -8.48
CA GLY A 128 -0.46 3.16 -8.18
C GLY A 128 -0.51 4.66 -8.46
N ILE A 129 -1.60 5.10 -9.07
CA ILE A 129 -1.89 6.52 -9.33
C ILE A 129 -2.96 6.96 -8.34
N VAL A 130 -2.57 7.72 -7.32
CA VAL A 130 -3.49 8.23 -6.31
C VAL A 130 -3.82 9.68 -6.65
N GLU A 131 -5.10 9.97 -6.91
CA GLU A 131 -5.58 11.35 -7.05
C GLU A 131 -5.68 11.99 -5.68
N LEU A 132 -5.06 13.16 -5.53
CA LEU A 132 -5.16 13.98 -4.35
C LEU A 132 -6.40 14.88 -4.43
N MET A 133 -7.10 14.99 -3.31
CA MET A 133 -8.31 15.76 -3.15
C MET A 133 -8.14 16.74 -1.98
N ASP A 134 -9.02 17.73 -1.88
CA ASP A 134 -9.05 18.70 -0.77
C ASP A 134 -7.69 19.39 -0.52
N GLY A 135 -6.98 19.75 -1.60
CA GLY A 135 -5.66 20.39 -1.50
C GLY A 135 -4.56 19.49 -0.93
N GLY A 136 -4.71 18.16 -1.06
CA GLY A 136 -3.76 17.17 -0.56
C GLY A 136 -4.15 16.54 0.79
N LYS A 137 -5.25 16.96 1.42
CA LYS A 137 -5.69 16.35 2.70
C LYS A 137 -6.12 14.89 2.54
N SER A 138 -6.69 14.55 1.39
CA SER A 138 -7.29 13.24 1.13
C SER A 138 -6.88 12.73 -0.26
N GLY A 139 -7.17 11.47 -0.56
CA GLY A 139 -6.89 10.91 -1.88
C GLY A 139 -7.59 9.59 -2.12
N LYS A 140 -7.57 9.12 -3.37
CA LYS A 140 -8.14 7.83 -3.78
C LYS A 140 -7.34 7.20 -4.92
N LEU A 141 -7.29 5.87 -4.97
CA LEU A 141 -6.59 5.14 -6.02
C LEU A 141 -7.38 5.16 -7.35
N LEU A 142 -6.82 5.78 -8.39
CA LEU A 142 -7.43 5.86 -9.72
C LEU A 142 -7.12 4.68 -10.64
N ASP A 143 -5.89 4.17 -10.61
CA ASP A 143 -5.50 2.95 -11.33
C ASP A 143 -4.14 2.43 -10.83
N VAL A 144 -3.75 1.26 -11.32
CA VAL A 144 -2.42 0.69 -11.12
C VAL A 144 -1.82 0.32 -12.47
N ILE A 145 -0.65 0.86 -12.76
CA ILE A 145 0.21 0.42 -13.87
C ILE A 145 0.94 -0.84 -13.39
N ARG A 146 0.34 -2.00 -13.68
CA ARG A 146 0.86 -3.31 -13.22
C ARG A 146 2.20 -3.63 -13.88
N THR A 147 3.13 -4.14 -13.07
CA THR A 147 4.33 -4.83 -13.56
C THR A 147 4.15 -6.36 -13.44
N THR A 148 4.96 -7.12 -14.17
CA THR A 148 4.95 -8.59 -14.10
C THR A 148 6.36 -9.17 -14.17
N ASN A 149 6.57 -10.24 -13.42
CA ASN A 149 7.77 -11.06 -13.40
C ASN A 149 7.33 -12.50 -13.11
N THR A 150 7.51 -13.39 -14.07
CA THR A 150 7.14 -14.82 -13.95
C THR A 150 8.35 -15.74 -14.09
N VAL A 151 9.54 -15.17 -14.27
CA VAL A 151 10.81 -15.91 -14.33
C VAL A 151 11.60 -15.54 -13.09
N ASP A 152 11.49 -16.40 -12.08
CA ASP A 152 12.20 -16.21 -10.83
C ASP A 152 12.72 -17.56 -10.31
N THR A 153 13.96 -17.53 -9.82
CA THR A 153 14.64 -18.67 -9.19
C THR A 153 14.94 -18.41 -7.72
N SER A 154 14.47 -17.26 -7.19
CA SER A 154 14.56 -16.94 -5.78
C SER A 154 13.82 -17.98 -4.95
N VAL A 155 14.40 -18.32 -3.80
CA VAL A 155 13.76 -19.24 -2.86
C VAL A 155 12.58 -18.50 -2.23
N PRO A 156 11.35 -19.05 -2.31
CA PRO A 156 10.20 -18.42 -1.66
C PRO A 156 10.46 -18.23 -0.17
N VAL A 157 10.34 -17.00 0.30
CA VAL A 157 10.42 -16.68 1.73
C VAL A 157 9.03 -16.71 2.35
N SER A 158 8.93 -17.19 3.59
CA SER A 158 7.70 -17.02 4.36
C SER A 158 7.48 -15.53 4.61
N ILE A 159 6.32 -15.03 4.21
CA ILE A 159 5.98 -13.61 4.37
C ILE A 159 5.35 -13.42 5.75
N PRO A 160 5.96 -12.64 6.66
CA PRO A 160 5.42 -12.44 8.00
C PRO A 160 4.00 -11.91 7.94
N GLY A 161 3.05 -12.74 8.38
CA GLY A 161 1.66 -12.34 8.45
C GLY A 161 0.90 -12.30 7.13
N GLY A 162 1.52 -12.69 6.02
CA GLY A 162 0.86 -12.90 4.75
C GLY A 162 0.40 -14.34 4.57
N VAL A 163 -0.06 -14.66 3.36
CA VAL A 163 -0.35 -16.03 2.94
C VAL A 163 0.86 -16.65 2.24
N ALA A 164 1.00 -17.96 2.35
CA ALA A 164 1.97 -18.71 1.56
C ALA A 164 1.54 -18.68 0.09
N TYR A 165 2.20 -17.85 -0.71
CA TYR A 165 1.86 -17.67 -2.11
C TYR A 165 2.47 -18.79 -2.97
N SER A 166 1.64 -19.35 -3.85
CA SER A 166 1.88 -20.51 -4.70
C SER A 166 1.76 -20.22 -6.19
N GLY A 167 1.31 -19.02 -6.55
CA GLY A 167 1.25 -18.54 -7.93
C GLY A 167 2.63 -18.29 -8.55
N LYS A 168 2.65 -17.77 -9.79
CA LYS A 168 3.85 -17.56 -10.60
C LYS A 168 4.36 -16.11 -10.60
N GLU A 169 3.53 -15.14 -10.26
CA GLU A 169 3.95 -13.73 -10.24
C GLU A 169 4.96 -13.44 -9.11
N ARG A 170 5.97 -12.62 -9.40
CA ARG A 170 7.12 -12.32 -8.51
C ARG A 170 7.53 -10.86 -8.55
N SER A 171 6.78 -10.00 -9.22
CA SER A 171 7.05 -8.57 -9.22
C SER A 171 6.85 -7.98 -7.85
N ASP A 172 7.80 -7.17 -7.41
CA ASP A 172 7.74 -6.46 -6.14
C ASP A 172 8.36 -5.07 -6.31
N VAL A 173 7.52 -4.05 -6.46
CA VAL A 173 7.97 -2.67 -6.67
C VAL A 173 8.10 -2.01 -5.30
N HIS A 174 9.28 -1.45 -5.03
CA HIS A 174 9.53 -0.71 -3.78
C HIS A 174 9.49 0.80 -3.97
N GLY A 175 9.76 1.29 -5.19
CA GLY A 175 9.80 2.72 -5.47
C GLY A 175 9.23 3.10 -6.81
N ALA A 176 8.64 4.28 -6.86
CA ALA A 176 8.17 4.96 -8.06
C ALA A 176 8.67 6.40 -7.97
N ILE A 177 9.10 6.94 -9.11
CA ILE A 177 9.52 8.34 -9.20
C ILE A 177 8.76 9.08 -10.30
N VAL A 178 8.65 10.39 -10.15
CA VAL A 178 8.04 11.29 -11.13
C VAL A 178 9.13 12.03 -11.90
N ILE A 179 9.07 11.95 -13.23
CA ILE A 179 9.95 12.72 -14.10
C ILE A 179 9.25 14.05 -14.43
N ALA A 180 9.73 15.13 -13.84
CA ALA A 180 9.33 16.48 -14.22
C ALA A 180 9.91 16.85 -15.59
N LYS A 181 9.12 17.52 -16.43
CA LYS A 181 9.56 18.11 -17.70
C LYS A 181 9.69 19.61 -17.56
#